data_AF-A0A0V0T3U4-F1
#
_entry.id   AF-A0A0V0T3U4-F1
#
_cell.length_a   1.000
_cell.length_b   1.000
_cell.length_c   1.000
_cell.angle_alpha   90.00
_cell.angle_beta   90.00
_cell.angle_gamma   90.00
#
_symmetry.space_group_name_H-M   'P 1'
#
loop_
_entity.id
_entity.type
_entity.pdbx_description
1 polymer ?
#
loop_
_entity_poly.entity_id
_entity_poly.type
_entity_poly.pdbx_seq_one_letter_code
_entity_poly.pdbx_strand_id
1 'polypeptide(L)'
;MMLTVITVILISLRSSWAQGVATCKADNDADLNWYFVYKPPNALQTKIMQSGQNPAWAPSALSIESNNGHSIVRTMAHFVAENQNIKVLAYSDDPPNLPPRNEKSKAKGVLLIDNSGVNAAAWFVHTVPKFLSHLGDYSWPQTETPKGHIFLCLSINEESLNAVARAIRYQEPYIYASNLPPELLNQHNELSNLATGVEIRVTPFLAHTKLATRKNGVNVEAFGKHTKSYADMYEKF
;
A
#
# COMPACT_ATOMS: atom_id res chain seq x y z
N MET A 1 -1.91 -55.95 -39.40
CA MET A 1 -2.78 -54.85 -38.92
C MET A 1 -1.99 -54.08 -37.87
N MET A 2 -1.39 -52.95 -38.23
CA MET A 2 -0.51 -52.18 -37.34
C MET A 2 -1.36 -51.36 -36.36
N LEU A 3 -1.19 -51.59 -35.05
CA LEU A 3 -1.78 -50.73 -34.02
C LEU A 3 -0.97 -49.45 -33.90
N THR A 4 -1.57 -48.32 -34.24
CA THR A 4 -1.03 -46.98 -33.98
C THR A 4 -1.41 -46.58 -32.56
N VAL A 5 -0.43 -46.47 -31.66
CA VAL A 5 -0.65 -45.99 -30.29
C VAL A 5 -0.52 -44.47 -30.31
N ILE A 6 -1.64 -43.77 -30.09
CA ILE A 6 -1.66 -42.31 -29.93
C ILE A 6 -1.44 -42.00 -28.44
N THR A 7 -0.29 -41.43 -28.10
CA THR A 7 0.01 -40.95 -26.76
C THR A 7 -0.53 -39.53 -26.62
N VAL A 8 -1.66 -39.36 -25.92
CA VAL A 8 -2.21 -38.04 -25.59
C VAL A 8 -1.52 -37.51 -24.33
N ILE A 9 -0.66 -36.50 -24.49
CA ILE A 9 -0.09 -35.78 -23.35
C ILE A 9 -1.12 -34.73 -22.90
N LEU A 10 -1.87 -35.03 -21.84
CA LEU A 10 -2.69 -34.05 -21.14
C LEU A 10 -1.79 -33.13 -20.32
N ILE A 11 -1.41 -31.99 -20.90
CA ILE A 11 -0.80 -30.89 -20.15
C ILE A 11 -1.91 -30.24 -19.33
N SER A 12 -2.06 -30.64 -18.06
CA SER A 12 -2.88 -29.91 -17.12
C SER A 12 -2.22 -28.56 -16.84
N LEU A 13 -2.60 -27.53 -17.59
CA LEU A 13 -2.40 -26.14 -17.16
C LEU A 13 -3.23 -25.97 -15.90
N ARG A 14 -2.64 -26.23 -14.74
CA ARG A 14 -3.16 -25.67 -13.49
C ARG A 14 -3.07 -24.16 -13.69
N SER A 15 -4.19 -23.53 -14.02
CA SER A 15 -4.36 -22.11 -13.69
C SER A 15 -4.20 -22.07 -12.17
N SER A 16 -2.98 -21.78 -11.75
CA SER A 16 -2.73 -21.39 -10.37
C SER A 16 -3.62 -20.18 -10.18
N TRP A 17 -4.73 -20.37 -9.47
CA TRP A 17 -5.42 -19.28 -8.81
C TRP A 17 -4.30 -18.51 -8.13
N ALA A 18 -3.94 -17.34 -8.65
CA ALA A 18 -2.83 -16.58 -8.11
C ALA A 18 -3.18 -16.35 -6.64
N GLN A 19 -2.50 -17.07 -5.74
CA GLN A 19 -2.54 -16.79 -4.31
C GLN A 19 -2.16 -15.31 -4.21
N GLY A 20 -3.10 -14.50 -3.75
CA GLY A 20 -3.16 -13.08 -4.11
C GLY A 20 -1.85 -12.36 -3.88
N VAL A 21 -1.37 -11.68 -4.93
CA VAL A 21 -0.10 -10.96 -4.97
C VAL A 21 -0.30 -9.59 -4.31
N ALA A 22 0.68 -9.12 -3.53
CA ALA A 22 0.68 -7.76 -2.98
C ALA A 22 0.83 -6.71 -4.10
N THR A 23 -0.30 -6.27 -4.66
CA THR A 23 -0.34 -5.31 -5.77
C THR A 23 -1.58 -4.41 -5.66
N CYS A 24 -1.48 -3.20 -6.20
CA CYS A 24 -2.62 -2.32 -6.38
C CYS A 24 -3.66 -2.95 -7.32
N LYS A 25 -4.94 -2.80 -6.98
CA LYS A 25 -6.06 -3.37 -7.73
C LYS A 25 -6.97 -2.29 -8.30
N ALA A 26 -7.42 -2.48 -9.54
CA ALA A 26 -8.50 -1.72 -10.15
C ALA A 26 -9.87 -2.17 -9.60
N ASP A 27 -10.92 -1.41 -9.88
CA ASP A 27 -12.31 -1.75 -9.50
C ASP A 27 -12.79 -3.09 -10.11
N ASN A 28 -12.23 -3.48 -11.25
CA ASN A 28 -12.47 -4.77 -11.93
C ASN A 28 -11.47 -5.87 -11.52
N ASP A 29 -10.72 -5.69 -10.43
CA ASP A 29 -9.72 -6.62 -9.90
C ASP A 29 -8.43 -6.80 -10.71
N ALA A 30 -8.27 -6.06 -11.80
CA ALA A 30 -7.03 -6.05 -12.57
C ALA A 30 -5.86 -5.48 -11.74
N ASP A 31 -4.67 -6.05 -11.93
CA ASP A 31 -3.45 -5.53 -11.32
C ASP A 31 -3.06 -4.20 -11.95
N LEU A 32 -2.78 -3.21 -11.10
CA LEU A 32 -2.32 -1.88 -11.50
C LEU A 32 -0.89 -1.63 -11.03
N ASN A 33 -0.14 -0.81 -11.76
CA ASN A 33 1.15 -0.30 -11.29
C ASN A 33 0.95 0.79 -10.22
N TRP A 34 -0.10 1.61 -10.38
CA TRP A 34 -0.50 2.60 -9.41
C TRP A 34 -1.96 3.02 -9.63
N TYR A 35 -2.56 3.59 -8.60
CA TYR A 35 -3.78 4.40 -8.74
C TYR A 35 -3.79 5.55 -7.75
N PHE A 36 -4.58 6.56 -8.06
CA PHE A 36 -4.95 7.64 -7.18
C PHE A 36 -6.47 7.66 -7.05
N VAL A 37 -6.98 7.72 -5.82
CA VAL A 37 -8.41 7.91 -5.55
C VAL A 37 -8.61 9.24 -4.85
N TYR A 38 -9.57 10.02 -5.33
CA TYR A 38 -10.06 11.22 -4.68
C TYR A 38 -11.51 11.02 -4.26
N LYS A 39 -11.76 11.25 -2.97
CA LYS A 39 -13.09 11.24 -2.36
C LYS A 39 -13.48 12.70 -2.06
N PRO A 40 -14.47 13.29 -2.77
CA PRO A 40 -14.86 14.68 -2.53
C PRO A 40 -15.55 14.89 -1.17
N PRO A 41 -15.55 16.13 -0.64
CA PRO A 41 -16.39 16.51 0.49
C PRO A 41 -17.88 16.22 0.22
N ASN A 42 -18.58 15.70 1.22
CA ASN A 42 -20.02 15.40 1.17
C ASN A 42 -20.44 14.41 0.06
N ALA A 43 -19.50 13.62 -0.47
CA ALA A 43 -19.77 12.62 -1.50
C ALA A 43 -19.14 11.28 -1.12
N LEU A 44 -19.88 10.19 -1.33
CA LEU A 44 -19.37 8.82 -1.13
C LEU A 44 -18.84 8.21 -2.44
N GLN A 45 -19.29 8.77 -3.57
CA GLN A 45 -18.77 8.43 -4.88
C GLN A 45 -17.38 9.04 -5.06
N THR A 46 -16.38 8.19 -5.27
CA THR A 46 -15.01 8.61 -5.49
C THR A 46 -14.70 8.74 -6.98
N LYS A 47 -13.58 9.39 -7.27
CA LYS A 47 -12.95 9.38 -8.59
C LYS A 47 -11.64 8.63 -8.48
N ILE A 48 -11.33 7.83 -9.49
CA ILE A 48 -10.08 7.09 -9.62
C ILE A 48 -9.34 7.53 -10.88
N MET A 49 -8.03 7.68 -10.75
CA MET A 49 -7.08 7.72 -11.85
C MET A 49 -6.14 6.54 -11.70
N GLN A 50 -5.91 5.79 -12.77
CA GLN A 50 -5.17 4.52 -12.71
C GLN A 50 -4.08 4.47 -13.78
N SER A 51 -3.06 3.67 -13.52
CA SER A 51 -1.97 3.43 -14.47
C SER A 51 -2.51 2.90 -15.81
N GLY A 52 -2.06 3.50 -16.91
CA GLY A 52 -2.46 3.17 -18.28
C GLY A 52 -1.82 4.14 -19.27
N GLN A 53 -2.13 4.02 -20.57
CA GLN A 53 -1.52 4.85 -21.61
C GLN A 53 -1.88 6.34 -21.47
N ASN A 54 -3.12 6.65 -21.10
CA ASN A 54 -3.61 8.02 -20.88
C ASN A 54 -4.41 8.07 -19.57
N PRO A 55 -3.75 8.19 -18.40
CA PRO A 55 -4.43 8.25 -17.11
C PRO A 55 -5.34 9.48 -17.04
N ALA A 56 -6.62 9.25 -16.76
CA ALA A 56 -7.62 10.29 -16.58
C ALA A 56 -8.50 9.96 -15.37
N TRP A 57 -9.09 10.99 -14.78
CA TRP A 57 -10.06 10.82 -13.72
C TRP A 57 -11.37 10.23 -14.26
N ALA A 58 -11.82 9.15 -13.66
CA ALA A 58 -13.12 8.55 -13.91
C ALA A 58 -13.85 8.30 -12.57
N PRO A 59 -15.19 8.22 -12.55
CA PRO A 59 -15.89 7.72 -11.36
C PRO A 59 -15.41 6.30 -11.01
N SER A 60 -15.24 6.00 -9.73
CA SER A 60 -15.07 4.62 -9.29
C SER A 60 -16.35 3.81 -9.54
N ALA A 61 -16.22 2.49 -9.68
CA ALA A 61 -17.35 1.62 -9.95
C ALA A 61 -18.38 1.60 -8.81
N LEU A 62 -17.93 1.76 -7.57
CA LEU A 62 -18.76 1.73 -6.36
C LEU A 62 -18.38 2.86 -5.39
N SER A 63 -19.30 3.16 -4.47
CA SER A 63 -19.08 4.05 -3.32
C SER A 63 -17.90 3.57 -2.47
N ILE A 64 -17.20 4.51 -1.83
CA ILE A 64 -16.12 4.24 -0.85
C ILE A 64 -16.58 3.37 0.32
N GLU A 65 -17.88 3.28 0.60
CA GLU A 65 -18.43 2.48 1.69
C GLU A 65 -18.68 1.02 1.31
N SER A 66 -18.67 0.72 0.01
CA SER A 66 -18.90 -0.64 -0.45
C SER A 66 -17.76 -1.53 0.02
N ASN A 67 -18.09 -2.67 0.62
CA ASN A 67 -17.13 -3.67 1.08
C ASN A 67 -16.68 -4.64 -0.04
N ASN A 68 -17.01 -4.35 -1.30
CA ASN A 68 -16.58 -5.10 -2.46
C ASN A 68 -16.49 -4.17 -3.68
N GLY A 69 -15.75 -4.57 -4.72
CA GLY A 69 -15.75 -3.94 -6.05
C GLY A 69 -15.11 -2.55 -6.16
N HIS A 70 -14.70 -1.91 -5.05
CA HIS A 70 -13.87 -0.72 -5.07
C HIS A 70 -12.37 -1.09 -5.02
N SER A 71 -11.54 -0.38 -5.79
CA SER A 71 -10.08 -0.54 -5.86
C SER A 71 -9.37 -0.62 -4.51
N ILE A 72 -9.74 0.25 -3.56
CA ILE A 72 -9.18 0.28 -2.21
C ILE A 72 -9.50 -1.02 -1.46
N VAL A 73 -10.74 -1.48 -1.51
CA VAL A 73 -11.19 -2.72 -0.88
C VAL A 73 -10.41 -3.91 -1.46
N ARG A 74 -10.31 -3.98 -2.79
CA ARG A 74 -9.59 -5.06 -3.48
C ARG A 74 -8.11 -5.07 -3.15
N THR A 75 -7.48 -3.89 -3.10
CA THR A 75 -6.07 -3.76 -2.73
C THR A 75 -5.84 -4.18 -1.28
N MET A 76 -6.76 -3.80 -0.38
CA MET A 76 -6.65 -4.07 1.06
C MET A 76 -7.24 -5.44 1.47
N ALA A 77 -7.65 -6.29 0.53
CA ALA A 77 -8.28 -7.57 0.83
C ALA A 77 -7.44 -8.45 1.78
N HIS A 78 -6.12 -8.50 1.58
CA HIS A 78 -5.19 -9.25 2.42
C HIS A 78 -4.76 -8.53 3.72
N PHE A 79 -5.17 -7.27 3.88
CA PHE A 79 -4.97 -6.50 5.10
C PHE A 79 -6.14 -6.68 6.08
N VAL A 80 -7.37 -6.74 5.54
CA VAL A 80 -8.62 -6.95 6.30
C VAL A 80 -8.86 -8.42 6.61
N ALA A 81 -8.46 -9.34 5.72
CA ALA A 81 -8.51 -10.77 5.92
C ALA A 81 -7.10 -11.36 5.85
N GLU A 82 -6.74 -12.23 6.80
CA GLU A 82 -5.40 -12.80 6.87
C GLU A 82 -5.07 -13.62 5.62
N ASN A 83 -3.91 -13.33 5.03
CA ASN A 83 -3.28 -14.16 4.01
C ASN A 83 -1.87 -14.49 4.50
N GLN A 84 -1.57 -15.78 4.67
CA GLN A 84 -0.29 -16.23 5.21
C GLN A 84 0.91 -15.79 4.35
N ASN A 85 0.69 -15.60 3.05
CA ASN A 85 1.71 -15.16 2.11
C ASN A 85 1.90 -13.64 2.10
N ILE A 86 0.99 -12.85 2.65
CA ILE A 86 1.10 -11.37 2.63
C ILE A 86 1.44 -10.86 4.03
N LYS A 87 2.54 -10.11 4.13
CA LYS A 87 3.00 -9.45 5.35
C LYS A 87 2.69 -7.97 5.28
N VAL A 88 2.42 -7.39 6.44
CA VAL A 88 1.89 -6.04 6.56
C VAL A 88 2.72 -5.21 7.53
N LEU A 89 2.80 -3.92 7.24
CA LEU A 89 3.17 -2.88 8.19
C LEU A 89 2.21 -1.71 7.98
N ALA A 90 1.46 -1.34 9.00
CA ALA A 90 0.46 -0.28 8.94
C ALA A 90 0.76 0.82 9.95
N TYR A 91 0.57 2.05 9.52
CA TYR A 91 0.92 3.25 10.27
C TYR A 91 -0.18 4.31 10.18
N SER A 92 -0.45 5.00 11.28
CA SER A 92 -1.47 6.07 11.37
C SER A 92 -1.38 6.76 12.74
N ASP A 93 -1.61 8.07 12.82
CA ASP A 93 -1.79 8.77 14.10
C ASP A 93 -3.18 8.58 14.72
N ASP A 94 -4.16 8.09 13.96
CA ASP A 94 -5.51 7.82 14.45
C ASP A 94 -6.01 6.50 13.85
N PRO A 95 -5.45 5.34 14.25
CA PRO A 95 -5.89 4.05 13.76
C PRO A 95 -7.26 3.66 14.37
N PRO A 96 -8.07 2.86 13.68
CA PRO A 96 -9.34 2.40 14.22
C PRO A 96 -9.13 1.56 15.49
N ASN A 97 -10.10 1.63 16.41
CA ASN A 97 -10.15 0.87 17.67
C ASN A 97 -8.99 1.10 18.64
N LEU A 98 -8.15 2.11 18.41
CA LEU A 98 -7.05 2.50 19.27
C LEU A 98 -7.11 4.01 19.59
N PRO A 99 -6.58 4.46 20.73
CA PRO A 99 -6.50 5.88 21.03
C PRO A 99 -5.56 6.61 20.04
N PRO A 100 -5.87 7.86 19.65
CA PRO A 100 -5.02 8.63 18.75
C PRO A 100 -3.64 8.90 19.38
N ARG A 101 -2.64 9.08 18.52
CA ARG A 101 -1.23 9.36 18.85
C ARG A 101 -0.84 10.74 18.35
N ASN A 102 -1.27 11.76 19.09
CA ASN A 102 -1.12 13.15 18.70
C ASN A 102 0.33 13.66 18.65
N GLU A 103 1.26 12.98 19.31
CA GLU A 103 2.70 13.33 19.33
C GLU A 103 3.47 12.82 18.11
N LYS A 104 2.85 11.99 17.26
CA LYS A 104 3.46 11.42 16.07
C LYS A 104 2.92 12.07 14.80
N SER A 105 3.57 11.82 13.67
CA SER A 105 3.16 12.39 12.40
C SER A 105 1.78 11.95 11.95
N LYS A 106 1.11 12.86 11.22
CA LYS A 106 -0.21 12.67 10.61
C LYS A 106 -0.23 11.69 9.44
N ALA A 107 0.92 11.11 9.07
CA ALA A 107 1.07 10.15 7.99
C ALA A 107 0.27 8.86 8.26
N LYS A 108 -0.40 8.35 7.23
CA LYS A 108 -1.19 7.12 7.31
C LYS A 108 -1.00 6.24 6.08
N GLY A 109 -0.95 4.94 6.28
CA GLY A 109 -0.83 4.00 5.18
C GLY A 109 -0.53 2.57 5.61
N VAL A 110 -0.38 1.73 4.59
CA VAL A 110 -0.15 0.30 4.71
C VAL A 110 0.91 -0.11 3.69
N LEU A 111 1.86 -0.92 4.11
CA LEU A 111 2.78 -1.64 3.24
C LEU A 111 2.37 -3.10 3.23
N LEU A 112 2.01 -3.62 2.06
CA LEU A 112 1.73 -5.04 1.82
C LEU A 112 2.93 -5.65 1.10
N ILE A 113 3.41 -6.79 1.56
CA ILE A 113 4.62 -7.43 1.04
C ILE A 113 4.29 -8.89 0.78
N ASP A 114 4.51 -9.34 -0.45
CA ASP A 114 4.41 -10.75 -0.80
C ASP A 114 5.64 -11.49 -0.28
N ASN A 115 5.39 -12.50 0.56
CA ASN A 115 6.40 -13.30 1.24
C ASN A 115 6.32 -14.78 0.77
N SER A 116 5.71 -15.05 -0.38
CA SER A 116 5.66 -16.38 -1.02
C SER A 116 6.81 -16.63 -2.00
N GLY A 117 7.71 -15.66 -2.16
CA GLY A 117 8.80 -15.67 -3.14
C GLY A 117 8.47 -14.92 -4.45
N VAL A 118 7.27 -14.34 -4.56
CA VAL A 118 6.94 -13.40 -5.63
C VAL A 118 7.52 -12.04 -5.27
N ASN A 119 8.36 -11.49 -6.15
CA ASN A 119 8.90 -10.14 -5.98
C ASN A 119 7.79 -9.07 -6.20
N ALA A 120 7.01 -8.80 -5.15
CA ALA A 120 5.88 -7.88 -5.19
C ALA A 120 5.58 -7.27 -3.82
N ALA A 121 5.31 -5.97 -3.81
CA ALA A 121 4.75 -5.25 -2.67
C ALA A 121 3.82 -4.13 -3.15
N ALA A 122 2.94 -3.66 -2.27
CA ALA A 122 2.09 -2.51 -2.51
C ALA A 122 2.24 -1.51 -1.36
N TRP A 123 2.57 -0.26 -1.68
CA TRP A 123 2.57 0.85 -0.73
C TRP A 123 1.31 1.68 -0.91
N PHE A 124 0.46 1.64 0.10
CA PHE A 124 -0.81 2.35 0.16
C PHE A 124 -0.71 3.52 1.15
N VAL A 125 -1.12 4.72 0.72
CA VAL A 125 -1.07 5.96 1.49
C VAL A 125 -2.46 6.60 1.47
N HIS A 126 -2.91 7.15 2.59
CA HIS A 126 -4.21 7.82 2.68
C HIS A 126 -4.23 8.95 3.71
N THR A 127 -5.34 9.69 3.73
CA THR A 127 -5.56 10.83 4.63
C THR A 127 -6.66 10.60 5.66
N VAL A 128 -7.35 9.47 5.60
CA VAL A 128 -8.55 9.17 6.40
C VAL A 128 -8.17 8.73 7.82
N PRO A 129 -8.61 9.42 8.89
CA PRO A 129 -8.49 8.93 10.26
C PRO A 129 -9.46 7.78 10.53
N LYS A 130 -9.15 6.92 11.51
CA LYS A 130 -9.93 5.72 11.89
C LYS A 130 -10.17 4.74 10.75
N PHE A 131 -9.28 4.75 9.77
CA PHE A 131 -9.24 3.87 8.60
C PHE A 131 -7.82 3.29 8.52
N LEU A 132 -7.57 2.02 8.26
CA LEU A 132 -8.45 0.85 8.10
C LEU A 132 -8.10 -0.20 9.16
N SER A 133 -9.06 -1.03 9.58
CA SER A 133 -8.82 -2.04 10.62
C SER A 133 -7.99 -3.21 10.05
N HIS A 134 -6.90 -3.54 10.72
CA HIS A 134 -6.15 -4.76 10.42
C HIS A 134 -6.91 -5.97 10.97
N LEU A 135 -7.06 -7.04 10.17
CA LEU A 135 -7.81 -8.25 10.54
C LEU A 135 -9.23 -7.95 11.05
N GLY A 136 -9.92 -7.01 10.39
CA GLY A 136 -11.31 -6.66 10.67
C GLY A 136 -12.00 -6.21 9.39
N ASP A 137 -13.32 -6.10 9.43
CA ASP A 137 -14.11 -5.76 8.25
C ASP A 137 -13.76 -4.39 7.67
N TYR A 138 -13.86 -4.29 6.34
CA TYR A 138 -13.80 -3.01 5.66
C TYR A 138 -14.94 -2.10 6.13
N SER A 139 -14.59 -0.92 6.63
CA SER A 139 -15.56 0.07 7.10
C SER A 139 -15.11 1.48 6.77
N TRP A 140 -16.07 2.29 6.30
CA TRP A 140 -15.86 3.72 6.08
C TRP A 140 -16.24 4.53 7.33
N PRO A 141 -15.36 5.39 7.85
CA PRO A 141 -15.68 6.24 8.99
C PRO A 141 -16.68 7.35 8.58
N GLN A 142 -17.92 7.27 9.04
CA GLN A 142 -18.99 8.20 8.65
C GLN A 142 -18.70 9.68 8.95
N THR A 143 -17.90 9.96 9.99
CA THR A 143 -17.46 11.31 10.33
C THR A 143 -16.55 11.94 9.28
N GLU A 144 -16.01 11.13 8.37
CA GLU A 144 -15.14 11.56 7.27
C GLU A 144 -15.92 11.80 5.97
N THR A 145 -17.22 11.48 5.92
CA THR A 145 -18.09 11.78 4.76
C THR A 145 -18.15 13.28 4.41
N PRO A 146 -18.18 14.23 5.34
CA PRO A 146 -18.17 15.65 5.01
C PRO A 146 -16.84 16.19 4.46
N LYS A 147 -15.74 15.43 4.54
CA LYS A 147 -14.38 15.90 4.23
C LYS A 147 -13.84 15.36 2.90
N GLY A 148 -12.87 16.04 2.31
CA GLY A 148 -12.15 15.55 1.14
C GLY A 148 -11.00 14.63 1.55
N HIS A 149 -10.80 13.52 0.84
CA HIS A 149 -9.70 12.59 1.10
C HIS A 149 -9.03 12.12 -0.19
N ILE A 150 -7.73 11.89 -0.07
CA ILE A 150 -6.91 11.29 -1.12
C ILE A 150 -6.34 9.95 -0.66
N PHE A 151 -6.16 9.06 -1.64
CA PHE A 151 -5.52 7.77 -1.50
C PHE A 151 -4.58 7.55 -2.68
N LEU A 152 -3.43 6.95 -2.43
CA LEU A 152 -2.44 6.58 -3.43
C LEU A 152 -2.01 5.14 -3.17
N CYS A 153 -1.98 4.34 -4.22
CA CYS A 153 -1.38 3.01 -4.18
C CYS A 153 -0.28 2.92 -5.21
N LEU A 154 0.88 2.40 -4.80
CA LEU A 154 2.02 2.11 -5.67
C LEU A 154 2.36 0.62 -5.57
N SER A 155 2.27 -0.11 -6.67
CA SER A 155 2.83 -1.45 -6.78
C SER A 155 4.33 -1.31 -7.00
N ILE A 156 5.12 -1.88 -6.12
CA ILE A 156 6.58 -1.80 -6.12
C ILE A 156 7.18 -3.21 -6.07
N ASN A 157 8.46 -3.32 -6.40
CA ASN A 157 9.21 -4.53 -6.15
C ASN A 157 9.85 -4.48 -4.75
N GLU A 158 10.22 -5.64 -4.24
CA GLU A 158 10.88 -5.83 -2.94
C GLU A 158 12.16 -5.00 -2.80
N GLU A 159 12.91 -4.78 -3.88
CA GLU A 159 14.13 -3.96 -3.84
C GLU A 159 13.84 -2.49 -3.47
N SER A 160 12.59 -2.03 -3.63
CA SER A 160 12.16 -0.69 -3.24
C SER A 160 11.72 -0.57 -1.77
N LEU A 161 11.71 -1.67 -1.00
CA LEU A 161 11.21 -1.64 0.39
C LEU A 161 12.04 -0.72 1.29
N ASN A 162 13.37 -0.77 1.21
CA ASN A 162 14.22 0.12 2.01
C ASN A 162 14.02 1.60 1.65
N ALA A 163 13.79 1.88 0.37
CA ALA A 163 13.47 3.22 -0.12
C ALA A 163 12.15 3.73 0.50
N VAL A 164 11.08 2.95 0.37
CA VAL A 164 9.78 3.27 0.95
C VAL A 164 9.86 3.39 2.48
N ALA A 165 10.51 2.44 3.14
CA ALA A 165 10.67 2.44 4.58
C ALA A 165 11.42 3.68 5.08
N ARG A 166 12.46 4.13 4.37
CA ARG A 166 13.15 5.38 4.68
C ARG A 166 12.24 6.59 4.55
N ALA A 167 11.46 6.70 3.47
CA ALA A 167 10.52 7.81 3.27
C ALA A 167 9.44 7.85 4.37
N ILE A 168 8.95 6.69 4.82
CA ILE A 168 7.99 6.57 5.92
C ILE A 168 8.67 6.91 7.25
N ARG A 169 9.83 6.34 7.55
CA ARG A 169 10.55 6.51 8.83
C ARG A 169 10.90 7.96 9.11
N TYR A 170 11.27 8.71 8.08
CA TYR A 170 11.57 10.14 8.22
C TYR A 170 10.34 10.97 8.58
N GLN A 171 9.12 10.45 8.43
CA GLN A 171 7.92 11.11 8.91
C GLN A 171 7.66 10.82 10.40
N GLU A 172 8.37 9.92 11.08
CA GLU A 172 8.07 9.52 12.47
C GLU A 172 6.61 9.10 12.72
N PRO A 173 6.05 8.17 11.92
CA PRO A 173 4.67 7.74 12.10
C PRO A 173 4.54 6.78 13.29
N TYR A 174 3.29 6.58 13.74
CA TYR A 174 2.96 5.53 14.68
C TYR A 174 2.62 4.23 13.93
N ILE A 175 3.39 3.15 14.17
CA ILE A 175 3.10 1.82 13.65
C ILE A 175 2.07 1.13 14.55
N TYR A 176 0.91 0.76 14.02
CA TYR A 176 -0.19 0.17 14.81
C TYR A 176 -0.42 -1.31 14.52
N ALA A 177 0.10 -1.83 13.41
CA ALA A 177 0.08 -3.26 13.10
C ALA A 177 1.32 -3.63 12.28
N SER A 178 1.94 -4.76 12.61
CA SER A 178 3.00 -5.34 11.80
C SER A 178 3.15 -6.83 12.09
N ASN A 179 3.37 -7.62 11.04
CA ASN A 179 3.67 -9.06 11.14
C ASN A 179 4.88 -9.46 10.26
N LEU A 180 5.82 -8.53 10.07
CA LEU A 180 7.01 -8.73 9.24
C LEU A 180 7.92 -9.80 9.85
N PRO A 181 8.30 -10.85 9.08
CA PRO A 181 9.13 -11.94 9.60
C PRO A 181 10.60 -11.50 9.74
N PRO A 182 11.36 -12.08 10.69
CA PRO A 182 12.78 -11.75 10.89
C PRO A 182 13.62 -11.88 9.64
N GLU A 183 13.34 -12.88 8.79
CA GLU A 183 14.05 -13.12 7.54
C GLU A 183 13.97 -11.92 6.60
N LEU A 184 12.79 -11.31 6.48
CA LEU A 184 12.57 -10.10 5.68
C LEU A 184 13.26 -8.89 6.32
N LEU A 185 13.17 -8.72 7.64
CA LEU A 185 13.78 -7.58 8.33
C LEU A 185 15.32 -7.62 8.26
N ASN A 186 15.92 -8.81 8.27
CA ASN A 186 17.36 -8.99 8.13
C ASN A 186 17.87 -8.65 6.73
N GLN A 187 17.02 -8.70 5.71
CA GLN A 187 17.36 -8.31 4.33
C GLN A 187 17.16 -6.81 4.07
N HIS A 188 16.25 -6.18 4.82
CA HIS A 188 15.83 -4.79 4.59
C HIS A 188 16.06 -3.91 5.84
N ASN A 189 17.29 -3.41 6.00
CA ASN A 189 17.69 -2.63 7.18
C ASN A 189 16.81 -1.40 7.46
N GLU A 190 16.39 -0.63 6.45
CA GLU A 190 15.52 0.54 6.69
C GLU A 190 14.09 0.11 7.06
N LEU A 191 13.61 -1.00 6.51
CA LEU A 191 12.33 -1.60 6.92
C LEU A 191 12.39 -2.09 8.36
N SER A 192 13.48 -2.75 8.76
CA SER A 192 13.74 -3.16 10.14
C SER A 192 13.79 -1.96 11.08
N ASN A 193 14.51 -0.90 10.70
CA ASN A 193 14.58 0.33 11.48
C ASN A 193 13.20 0.99 11.64
N LEU A 194 12.36 0.99 10.60
CA LEU A 194 11.00 1.50 10.67
C LEU A 194 10.14 0.64 11.61
N ALA A 195 10.15 -0.68 11.43
CA ALA A 195 9.33 -1.62 12.18
C ALA A 195 9.68 -1.64 13.68
N THR A 196 10.97 -1.46 14.01
CA THR A 196 11.48 -1.47 15.39
C THR A 196 11.59 -0.08 16.02
N GLY A 197 11.24 0.99 15.29
CA GLY A 197 11.19 2.34 15.82
C GLY A 197 12.57 2.97 16.08
N VAL A 198 13.59 2.60 15.31
CA VAL A 198 14.93 3.18 15.44
C VAL A 198 14.89 4.68 15.11
N GLU A 199 15.27 5.50 16.08
CA GLU A 199 15.25 6.95 15.94
C GLU A 199 16.22 7.48 14.87
N ILE A 200 15.85 8.57 14.22
CA ILE A 200 16.76 9.33 13.36
C ILE A 200 17.51 10.34 14.24
N ARG A 201 18.83 10.15 14.32
CA ARG A 201 19.73 10.94 15.18
C ARG A 201 20.77 11.73 14.41
N VAL A 202 20.93 11.47 13.12
CA VAL A 202 21.98 12.05 12.28
C VAL A 202 21.34 12.89 11.18
N THR A 203 21.93 14.05 10.91
CA THR A 203 21.54 14.95 9.82
C THR A 203 21.95 14.39 8.45
N PRO A 204 21.23 14.73 7.36
CA PRO A 204 20.09 15.64 7.31
C PRO A 204 18.80 14.99 7.85
N PHE A 205 17.98 15.75 8.57
CA PHE A 205 16.65 15.32 9.06
C PHE A 205 15.57 15.29 7.96
N LEU A 206 16.01 15.10 6.71
CA LEU A 206 15.23 15.11 5.50
C LEU A 206 15.59 13.86 4.68
N ALA A 207 14.58 13.21 4.12
CA ALA A 207 14.77 12.12 3.17
C ALA A 207 14.20 12.52 1.82
N HIS A 208 14.99 12.29 0.78
CA HIS A 208 14.54 12.27 -0.60
C HIS A 208 14.85 10.89 -1.14
N THR A 209 13.85 10.20 -1.64
CA THR A 209 13.98 8.82 -2.09
C THR A 209 13.36 8.66 -3.45
N LYS A 210 14.08 8.01 -4.36
CA LYS A 210 13.64 7.69 -5.71
C LYS A 210 13.36 6.21 -5.79
N LEU A 211 12.21 5.86 -6.36
CA LEU A 211 11.82 4.47 -6.64
C LEU A 211 11.02 4.43 -7.95
N ALA A 212 10.75 3.23 -8.45
CA ALA A 212 9.89 3.03 -9.59
C ALA A 212 8.79 2.03 -9.25
N THR A 213 7.61 2.21 -9.82
CA THR A 213 6.58 1.17 -9.75
C THR A 213 7.03 -0.06 -10.55
N ARG A 214 6.42 -1.23 -10.27
CA ARG A 214 6.74 -2.50 -10.96
C ARG A 214 6.70 -2.35 -12.49
N LYS A 215 7.45 -3.24 -13.15
CA LYS A 215 7.52 -3.35 -14.62
C LYS A 215 7.94 -2.04 -15.30
N ASN A 216 8.87 -1.30 -14.69
CA ASN A 216 9.35 0.00 -15.16
C ASN A 216 8.22 0.98 -15.48
N GLY A 217 7.17 1.01 -14.64
CA GLY A 217 5.99 1.83 -14.87
C GLY A 217 6.29 3.33 -14.79
N VAL A 218 6.20 3.90 -13.59
CA VAL A 218 6.46 5.33 -13.35
C VAL A 218 7.56 5.50 -12.32
N ASN A 219 8.38 6.54 -12.50
CA ASN A 219 9.31 7.00 -11.49
C ASN A 219 8.56 7.78 -10.42
N VAL A 220 8.88 7.52 -9.16
CA VAL A 220 8.27 8.15 -7.99
C VAL A 220 9.37 8.74 -7.13
N GLU A 221 9.16 9.99 -6.72
CA GLU A 221 9.98 10.66 -5.73
C GLU A 221 9.17 10.81 -4.45
N ALA A 222 9.72 10.27 -3.35
CA ALA A 222 9.13 10.33 -2.03
C ALA A 222 9.99 11.21 -1.13
N PHE A 223 9.34 12.14 -0.44
CA PHE A 223 9.97 13.09 0.45
C PHE A 223 9.52 12.85 1.88
N GLY A 224 10.45 12.81 2.82
CA GLY A 224 10.19 12.63 4.25
C GLY A 224 10.84 13.75 5.06
N LYS A 225 10.12 14.25 6.06
CA LYS A 225 10.58 15.31 6.94
C LYS A 225 10.41 14.89 8.40
N HIS A 226 11.53 14.88 9.13
CA HIS A 226 11.54 14.59 10.55
C HIS A 226 11.25 15.85 11.36
N THR A 227 10.69 15.72 12.57
CA THR A 227 10.33 16.86 13.46
C THR A 227 11.50 17.83 13.69
N LYS A 228 12.69 17.27 13.91
CA LYS A 228 13.98 17.98 14.09
C LYS A 228 14.49 18.77 12.87
N SER A 229 13.88 18.68 11.70
CA SER A 229 14.37 19.36 10.49
C SER A 229 14.05 20.85 10.44
N TYR A 230 12.93 21.28 11.04
CA TYR A 230 12.37 22.64 10.97
C TYR A 230 12.19 23.22 9.53
N ALA A 231 12.36 22.41 8.48
CA ALA A 231 12.29 22.87 7.10
C ALA A 231 10.84 23.00 6.60
N ASP A 232 10.55 23.99 5.76
CA ASP A 232 9.33 23.95 4.96
C ASP A 232 9.49 22.90 3.84
N MET A 233 8.54 21.96 3.74
CA MET A 233 8.63 20.87 2.77
C MET A 233 8.43 21.34 1.32
N TYR A 234 7.61 22.38 1.11
CA TYR A 234 7.25 22.85 -0.23
C TYR A 234 8.25 23.86 -0.78
N GLU A 235 9.00 24.54 0.09
CA GLU A 235 10.09 25.42 -0.32
C GLU A 235 11.39 24.64 -0.55
N LYS A 236 11.64 23.60 0.26
CA LYS A 236 12.93 22.92 0.28
C LYS A 236 13.15 21.94 -0.88
N PHE A 237 12.07 21.34 -1.37
CA PHE A 237 12.09 20.28 -2.38
C PHE A 237 11.47 20.73 -3.70
#